data_AF-A0A2V3UCK1-F1
#
_entry.id   AF-A0A2V3UCK1-F1
#
_cell.length_a   1.000
_cell.length_b   1.000
_cell.length_c   1.000
_cell.angle_alpha   90.00
_cell.angle_beta   90.00
_cell.angle_gamma   90.00
#
_symmetry.space_group_name_H-M   'P 1'
#
loop_
_entity.id
_entity.type
_entity.pdbx_description
1 polymer ?
#
loop_
_entity_poly.entity_id
_entity_poly.type
_entity_poly.pdbx_seq_one_letter_code
_entity_poly.pdbx_strand_id
1 'polypeptide(L)'
;MATQFLHGLETLEISDGIRPIQTVRSSVIGIIGTAPDADVEKFPLDVPVLVLNPRDAIDLGVEGTLPDALRAIQSRVWAWCIVVRVTEGATAPETMSNIIGDATQMTGVNAFLKNTSQISGVAPVGLKPRMLIAPGFTGARPTTGVAAINVGAGGSGYVQGTTTVTVAAAPAGGRTAKAHAVVVAGAVTSIVVDDPGFGYSSAPTITIAGAGTLATATATLGAVKNPVVAALLSLAPRFRATVWADGPGTTRGAAVTFASDWGSDRLYVIDPLAQVWDVATSAVVDGPASPHAVAQQAWLDNNRGFWWSASNQELLNVLGPSRPIDFRPNDPDCEANYLNEMKVATIVAYQGVRLWGNRSTSTDPIWSFLSVRRTADMIYESIEANMLWAIDRPISKNSLLEIQESVREYLRHLQINGAIVGGNAWVDPSINTPALLQAGHVHVDFDIEPAAPIERLTFRAHRNATYYEELVAQVQRAAA
;
A
#
# COMPACT_ATOMS: atom_id res chain seq x y z
N MET A 1 23.03 -21.36 38.49
CA MET A 1 22.91 -20.58 39.72
C MET A 1 23.81 -21.19 40.78
N ALA A 2 24.60 -20.36 41.48
CA ALA A 2 25.49 -20.83 42.54
C ALA A 2 24.64 -21.37 43.71
N THR A 3 24.83 -22.63 44.07
CA THR A 3 24.15 -23.27 45.19
C THR A 3 24.78 -22.79 46.49
N GLN A 4 24.20 -21.74 47.07
CA GLN A 4 24.49 -21.34 48.44
C GLN A 4 23.68 -22.26 49.38
N PHE A 5 24.32 -22.83 50.41
CA PHE A 5 23.66 -23.73 51.35
C PHE A 5 22.49 -23.01 52.05
N LEU A 6 21.26 -23.50 51.84
CA LEU A 6 20.05 -23.00 52.49
C LEU A 6 19.47 -24.11 53.38
N HIS A 7 19.26 -23.80 54.67
CA HIS A 7 18.49 -24.63 55.59
C HIS A 7 17.12 -23.97 55.81
N GLY A 8 16.18 -24.18 54.88
CA GLY A 8 14.85 -23.57 54.90
C GLY A 8 14.05 -23.84 53.62
N LEU A 9 12.88 -23.21 53.49
CA LEU A 9 12.05 -23.20 52.28
C LEU A 9 12.30 -21.87 51.55
N GLU A 10 12.68 -21.93 50.28
CA GLU A 10 12.80 -20.77 49.40
C GLU A 10 11.78 -20.88 48.28
N THR A 11 11.12 -19.78 47.96
CA THR A 11 10.31 -19.65 46.75
C THR A 11 11.09 -18.80 45.77
N LEU A 12 11.53 -19.42 44.67
CA LEU A 12 12.14 -18.72 43.56
C LEU A 12 11.06 -18.48 42.50
N GLU A 13 10.91 -17.23 42.08
CA GLU A 13 10.05 -16.90 40.95
C GLU A 13 10.78 -17.26 39.66
N ILE A 14 10.40 -18.38 39.06
CA ILE A 14 10.90 -18.84 37.77
C ILE A 14 9.97 -18.25 36.70
N SER A 15 10.45 -17.26 35.97
CA SER A 15 9.71 -16.61 34.87
C SER A 15 9.95 -17.32 33.52
N ASP A 16 9.78 -18.64 33.50
CA ASP A 16 9.90 -19.47 32.29
C ASP A 16 8.49 -19.75 31.74
N GLY A 17 8.26 -19.46 30.46
CA GLY A 17 6.94 -19.64 29.86
C GLY A 17 6.82 -19.05 28.46
N ILE A 18 5.81 -19.53 27.74
CA ILE A 18 5.46 -19.04 26.41
C ILE A 18 5.01 -17.58 26.52
N ARG A 19 5.65 -16.70 25.75
CA ARG A 19 5.22 -15.30 25.65
C ARG A 19 4.21 -15.16 24.52
N PRO A 20 3.00 -14.64 24.77
CA PRO A 20 1.99 -14.50 23.73
C PRO A 20 2.37 -13.39 22.76
N ILE A 21 2.20 -13.63 21.46
CA ILE A 21 2.36 -12.61 20.42
C ILE A 21 1.11 -11.75 20.39
N GLN A 22 1.29 -10.44 20.51
CA GLN A 22 0.21 -9.49 20.32
C GLN A 22 0.17 -8.98 18.88
N THR A 23 -1.01 -8.99 18.27
CA THR A 23 -1.19 -8.42 16.94
C THR A 23 -0.89 -6.92 16.95
N VAL A 24 -0.04 -6.49 16.03
CA VAL A 24 0.26 -5.06 15.85
C VAL A 24 -0.97 -4.29 15.33
N ARG A 25 -1.02 -2.98 15.56
CA ARG A 25 -2.12 -2.15 15.06
C ARG A 25 -2.11 -2.11 13.52
N SER A 26 -3.23 -2.52 12.92
CA SER A 26 -3.44 -2.54 11.47
C SER A 26 -4.02 -1.23 10.90
N SER A 27 -4.73 -0.44 11.72
CA SER A 27 -5.52 0.73 11.31
C SER A 27 -4.77 2.07 11.39
N VAL A 28 -3.43 2.06 11.27
CA VAL A 28 -2.62 3.30 11.24
C VAL A 28 -2.48 3.81 9.81
N ILE A 29 -2.93 5.04 9.55
CA ILE A 29 -2.95 5.67 8.23
C ILE A 29 -1.81 6.70 8.14
N GLY A 30 -0.98 6.64 7.10
CA GLY A 30 -0.04 7.69 6.74
C GLY A 30 -0.62 8.56 5.63
N ILE A 31 -0.72 9.86 5.88
CA ILE A 31 -1.31 10.84 4.96
C ILE A 31 -0.27 11.91 4.67
N ILE A 32 -0.09 12.24 3.39
CA ILE A 32 0.75 13.34 2.94
C ILE A 32 -0.03 14.29 2.04
N GLY A 33 0.18 15.60 2.20
CA GLY A 33 -0.52 16.61 1.42
C GLY A 33 -0.21 18.04 1.87
N THR A 34 -0.96 19.00 1.33
CA THR A 34 -0.80 20.43 1.65
C THR A 34 -1.78 20.86 2.74
N ALA A 35 -1.36 21.85 3.52
CA ALA A 35 -2.20 22.58 4.46
C ALA A 35 -1.58 23.96 4.69
N PRO A 36 -1.89 24.97 3.86
CA PRO A 36 -1.30 26.31 3.99
C PRO A 36 -1.59 26.97 5.34
N ASP A 37 -2.81 26.81 5.84
CA ASP A 37 -3.31 27.43 7.09
C ASP A 37 -2.88 26.72 8.38
N ALA A 38 -2.13 25.62 8.29
CA ALA A 38 -1.80 24.83 9.46
C ALA A 38 -0.81 25.56 10.39
N ASP A 39 -1.06 25.44 11.70
CA ASP A 39 -0.16 25.89 12.76
C ASP A 39 1.23 25.27 12.55
N VAL A 40 2.23 26.11 12.32
CA VAL A 40 3.59 25.70 11.96
C VAL A 40 4.33 25.03 13.12
N GLU A 41 3.94 25.29 14.37
CA GLU A 41 4.56 24.66 15.54
C GLU A 41 3.99 23.25 15.76
N LYS A 42 2.68 23.07 15.55
CA LYS A 42 2.01 21.77 15.70
C LYS A 42 2.17 20.87 14.49
N PHE A 43 2.13 21.45 13.29
CA PHE A 43 2.31 20.77 12.01
C PHE A 43 3.47 21.39 11.22
N PRO A 44 4.72 21.16 11.67
CA PRO A 44 5.90 21.59 10.94
C PRO A 44 6.00 20.86 9.59
N LEU A 45 6.57 21.56 8.61
CA LEU A 45 6.79 21.02 7.27
C LEU A 45 7.74 19.81 7.31
N ASP A 46 7.42 18.79 6.52
CA ASP A 46 8.25 17.58 6.34
C ASP A 46 8.56 16.80 7.62
N VAL A 47 7.70 16.95 8.64
CA VAL A 47 7.79 16.23 9.91
C VAL A 47 6.49 15.43 10.10
N PRO A 48 6.58 14.11 10.37
CA PRO A 48 5.41 13.31 10.65
C PRO A 48 4.83 13.64 12.02
N VAL A 49 3.56 14.05 12.06
CA VAL A 49 2.82 14.36 13.28
C VAL A 49 1.71 13.33 13.48
N LEU A 50 1.60 12.77 14.68
CA LEU A 50 0.53 11.85 15.02
C LEU A 50 -0.73 12.63 15.42
N VAL A 51 -1.81 12.44 14.67
CA VAL A 51 -3.13 12.97 14.97
C VAL A 51 -3.96 11.86 15.60
N LEU A 52 -4.23 12.01 16.90
CA LEU A 52 -4.94 11.03 17.71
C LEU A 52 -6.40 11.38 17.97
N ASN A 53 -6.78 12.65 17.91
CA ASN A 53 -8.15 13.10 18.19
C ASN A 53 -8.62 14.16 17.18
N PRO A 54 -9.95 14.30 16.99
CA PRO A 54 -10.53 15.34 16.11
C PRO A 54 -10.07 16.75 16.43
N ARG A 55 -9.83 17.02 17.71
CA ARG A 55 -9.37 18.34 18.17
C ARG A 55 -7.98 18.69 17.66
N ASP A 56 -7.11 17.70 17.53
CA ASP A 56 -5.73 17.90 17.08
C ASP A 56 -5.69 18.26 15.58
N ALA A 57 -6.72 17.85 14.82
CA ALA A 57 -6.84 18.16 13.41
C ALA A 57 -7.35 19.59 13.12
N ILE A 58 -7.87 20.32 14.11
CA ILE A 58 -8.37 21.69 13.93
C ILE A 58 -7.22 22.63 13.54
N ASP A 59 -6.04 22.39 14.11
CA ASP A 59 -4.86 23.22 13.86
C ASP A 59 -4.24 23.01 12.47
N LEU A 60 -4.80 22.13 11.62
CA LEU A 60 -4.45 22.05 10.20
C LEU A 60 -5.11 23.13 9.35
N GLY A 61 -6.09 23.85 9.90
CA GLY A 61 -6.84 24.87 9.17
C GLY A 61 -7.90 24.29 8.24
N VAL A 62 -8.31 25.09 7.24
CA VAL A 62 -9.40 24.72 6.32
C VAL A 62 -8.96 24.61 4.87
N GLU A 63 -7.84 25.24 4.49
CA GLU A 63 -7.26 25.14 3.14
C GLU A 63 -6.28 23.97 2.98
N GLY A 64 -6.16 23.49 1.73
CA GLY A 64 -5.26 22.40 1.34
C GLY A 64 -5.92 21.02 1.35
N THR A 65 -5.15 19.99 1.01
CA THR A 65 -5.68 18.63 0.83
C THR A 65 -5.77 17.83 2.13
N LEU A 66 -4.98 18.18 3.16
CA LEU A 66 -4.94 17.42 4.42
C LEU A 66 -6.20 17.59 5.28
N PRO A 67 -6.76 18.80 5.49
CA PRO A 67 -7.99 18.96 6.25
C PRO A 67 -9.14 18.15 5.66
N ASP A 68 -9.31 18.18 4.34
CA ASP A 68 -10.37 17.46 3.65
C ASP A 68 -10.19 15.95 3.71
N ALA A 69 -8.96 15.45 3.56
CA ALA A 69 -8.66 14.03 3.72
C ALA A 69 -8.98 13.53 5.14
N LEU A 70 -8.65 14.31 6.18
CA LEU A 70 -8.98 13.95 7.55
C LEU A 70 -10.49 14.00 7.81
N ARG A 71 -11.21 15.00 7.29
CA ARG A 71 -12.68 15.05 7.37
C ARG A 71 -13.33 13.85 6.68
N ALA A 72 -12.81 13.46 5.52
CA ALA A 72 -13.26 12.26 4.82
C ALA A 72 -13.03 10.99 5.66
N ILE A 73 -11.89 10.87 6.35
CA ILE A 73 -11.65 9.73 7.25
C ILE A 73 -12.60 9.74 8.44
N GLN A 74 -12.78 10.91 9.05
CA GLN A 74 -13.68 11.15 10.18
C GLN A 74 -15.13 10.77 9.92
N SER A 75 -15.57 10.88 8.67
CA SER A 75 -16.93 10.52 8.28
C SER A 75 -17.29 9.06 8.56
N ARG A 76 -16.29 8.17 8.67
CA ARG A 76 -16.50 6.74 8.94
C ARG A 76 -15.92 6.29 10.26
N VAL A 77 -14.67 6.64 10.54
CA VAL A 77 -13.96 6.16 11.73
C VAL A 77 -12.91 7.16 12.15
N TRP A 78 -12.69 7.24 13.45
CA TRP A 78 -11.51 7.89 13.95
C TRP A 78 -10.34 6.91 13.98
N ALA A 79 -9.44 7.02 13.00
CA ALA A 79 -8.22 6.22 12.88
C ALA A 79 -6.99 7.05 13.26
N TRP A 80 -5.94 6.39 13.75
CA TRP A 80 -4.68 7.05 14.05
C TRP A 80 -4.01 7.45 12.74
N CYS A 81 -3.82 8.76 12.54
CA CYS A 81 -3.28 9.31 11.32
C CYS A 81 -1.90 9.92 11.57
N ILE A 82 -0.90 9.46 10.83
CA ILE A 82 0.42 10.10 10.74
C ILE A 82 0.34 11.07 9.58
N VAL A 83 0.33 12.36 9.88
CA VAL A 83 0.17 13.44 8.90
C VAL A 83 1.55 14.03 8.60
N VAL A 84 1.89 14.11 7.32
CA VAL A 84 3.06 14.84 6.81
C VAL A 84 2.56 16.02 5.99
N ARG A 85 2.82 17.22 6.49
CA ARG A 85 2.52 18.47 5.77
C ARG A 85 3.69 18.82 4.86
N VAL A 86 3.38 19.15 3.61
CA VAL A 86 4.35 19.69 2.65
C VAL A 86 3.95 21.07 2.16
N THR A 87 4.93 21.82 1.67
CA THR A 87 4.71 23.15 1.09
C THR A 87 3.93 23.05 -0.21
N GLU A 88 2.90 23.88 -0.34
CA GLU A 88 2.20 24.07 -1.60
C GLU A 88 3.04 24.93 -2.55
N GLY A 89 3.33 24.41 -3.74
CA GLY A 89 4.04 25.13 -4.79
C GLY A 89 3.12 26.07 -5.57
N ALA A 90 3.70 26.97 -6.35
CA ALA A 90 2.95 27.87 -7.24
C ALA A 90 2.29 27.11 -8.40
N THR A 91 2.80 25.91 -8.72
CA THR A 91 2.26 25.04 -9.77
C THR A 91 2.03 23.62 -9.24
N ALA A 92 1.09 22.88 -9.85
CA ALA A 92 0.82 21.50 -9.47
C ALA A 92 2.07 20.58 -9.53
N PRO A 93 2.95 20.68 -10.56
CA PRO A 93 4.24 19.98 -10.55
C PRO A 93 5.13 20.32 -9.36
N GLU A 94 5.24 21.59 -8.97
CA GLU A 94 6.01 22.00 -7.79
C GLU A 94 5.48 21.31 -6.53
N THR A 95 4.16 21.34 -6.32
CA THR A 95 3.52 20.67 -5.19
C THR A 95 3.79 19.16 -5.21
N MET A 96 3.67 18.51 -6.37
CA MET A 96 4.01 17.08 -6.50
C MET A 96 5.48 16.79 -6.20
N SER A 97 6.40 17.68 -6.58
CA SER A 97 7.83 17.56 -6.25
C SER A 97 8.05 17.66 -4.74
N ASN A 98 7.38 18.59 -4.07
CA ASN A 98 7.44 18.72 -2.61
C ASN A 98 6.85 17.49 -1.89
N ILE A 99 5.77 16.90 -2.43
CA ILE A 99 5.19 15.66 -1.90
C ILE A 99 6.17 14.50 -2.03
N ILE A 100 6.84 14.34 -3.17
CA ILE A 100 7.84 13.28 -3.33
C ILE A 100 9.01 13.50 -2.37
N GLY A 101 9.48 14.74 -2.30
CA GLY A 101 10.58 15.18 -1.46
C GLY A 101 11.93 14.59 -1.85
N ASP A 102 12.90 14.75 -0.94
CA ASP A 102 14.27 14.32 -1.09
C ASP A 102 14.61 13.21 -0.10
N ALA A 103 15.29 12.15 -0.57
CA ALA A 103 15.61 10.99 0.24
C ALA A 103 16.74 11.24 1.26
N THR A 104 17.66 12.16 0.95
CA THR A 104 18.78 12.51 1.83
C THR A 104 18.32 13.44 2.95
N GLN A 105 17.47 14.42 2.63
CA GLN A 105 16.87 15.33 3.62
C GLN A 105 15.65 14.73 4.32
N MET A 106 15.17 13.57 3.85
CA MET A 106 13.97 12.89 4.33
C MET A 106 12.74 13.81 4.34
N THR A 107 12.51 14.52 3.24
CA THR A 107 11.33 15.39 3.05
C THR A 107 10.25 14.66 2.23
N GLY A 108 9.05 15.21 2.21
CA GLY A 108 7.91 14.64 1.50
C GLY A 108 7.58 13.21 1.96
N VAL A 109 7.37 12.30 1.01
CA VAL A 109 7.07 10.88 1.28
C VAL A 109 8.16 10.24 2.14
N ASN A 110 9.42 10.63 1.96
CA ASN A 110 10.54 10.09 2.74
C ASN A 110 10.47 10.52 4.23
N ALA A 111 9.71 11.56 4.58
CA ALA A 111 9.50 11.98 5.96
C ALA A 111 8.79 10.91 6.81
N PHE A 112 8.02 9.99 6.20
CA PHE A 112 7.44 8.86 6.93
C PHE A 112 8.50 8.00 7.63
N LEU A 113 9.74 7.95 7.12
CA LEU A 113 10.84 7.20 7.74
C LEU A 113 11.31 7.82 9.05
N LYS A 114 11.15 9.14 9.23
CA LYS A 114 11.47 9.85 10.49
C LYS A 114 10.63 9.35 11.66
N ASN A 115 9.46 8.77 11.40
CA ASN A 115 8.62 8.18 12.44
C ASN A 115 9.29 6.96 13.11
N THR A 116 10.10 6.22 12.35
CA THR A 116 10.78 5.00 12.83
C THR A 116 12.22 5.22 13.28
N SER A 117 12.81 6.37 12.98
CA SER A 117 14.22 6.66 13.25
C SER A 117 14.31 7.86 14.19
N GLN A 118 15.07 7.74 15.29
CA GLN A 118 15.45 8.89 16.13
C GLN A 118 16.35 9.82 15.31
N ILE A 119 15.76 10.71 14.53
CA ILE A 119 16.47 11.78 13.84
C ILE A 119 16.34 13.03 14.71
N SER A 120 17.50 13.63 14.98
CA SER A 120 17.75 14.69 15.95
C SER A 120 16.62 15.73 16.06
N GLY A 121 16.10 15.92 17.28
CA GLY A 121 15.23 17.05 17.65
C GLY A 121 13.72 16.81 17.67
N VAL A 122 13.21 15.69 17.13
CA VAL A 122 11.78 15.33 17.20
C VAL A 122 11.63 13.91 17.72
N ALA A 123 10.84 13.71 18.77
CA ALA A 123 10.58 12.39 19.32
C ALA A 123 9.88 11.51 18.26
N PRO A 124 10.39 10.31 17.94
CA PRO A 124 9.74 9.43 16.99
C PRO A 124 8.35 9.05 17.51
N VAL A 125 7.36 9.13 16.63
CA VAL A 125 5.98 8.69 16.94
C VAL A 125 5.93 7.19 17.24
N GLY A 126 6.91 6.41 16.74
CA GLY A 126 7.09 5.00 17.10
C GLY A 126 6.06 4.06 16.47
N LEU A 127 5.27 4.55 15.51
CA LEU A 127 4.20 3.78 14.86
C LEU A 127 4.45 3.69 13.36
N LYS A 128 4.39 2.48 12.80
CA LYS A 128 4.50 2.31 11.35
C LYS A 128 3.13 2.49 10.68
N PRO A 129 3.00 3.33 9.64
CA PRO A 129 1.76 3.39 8.87
C PRO A 129 1.54 2.07 8.12
N ARG A 130 0.29 1.59 8.04
CA ARG A 130 -0.09 0.36 7.32
C ARG A 130 -0.91 0.63 6.06
N MET A 131 -1.45 1.84 5.96
CA MET A 131 -2.13 2.36 4.78
C MET A 131 -1.55 3.73 4.46
N LEU A 132 -1.13 3.95 3.22
CA LEU A 132 -0.50 5.19 2.75
C LEU A 132 -1.36 5.84 1.68
N ILE A 133 -1.63 7.14 1.83
CA ILE A 133 -2.39 7.94 0.87
C ILE A 133 -1.72 9.29 0.60
N ALA A 134 -1.86 9.77 -0.63
CA ALA A 134 -1.53 11.14 -1.05
C ALA A 134 -2.74 11.72 -1.82
N PRO A 135 -3.79 12.14 -1.10
CA PRO A 135 -5.09 12.49 -1.68
C PRO A 135 -4.95 13.61 -2.70
N GLY A 136 -5.48 13.41 -3.92
CA GLY A 136 -5.45 14.41 -4.99
C GLY A 136 -4.16 14.43 -5.83
N PHE A 137 -3.12 13.70 -5.43
CA PHE A 137 -1.82 13.71 -6.12
C PHE A 137 -1.45 12.38 -6.79
N THR A 138 -2.30 11.36 -6.68
CA THR A 138 -2.04 10.00 -7.20
C THR A 138 -2.71 9.72 -8.55
N GLY A 139 -3.85 10.35 -8.86
CA GLY A 139 -4.67 10.00 -10.05
C GLY A 139 -4.21 10.56 -11.39
N ALA A 140 -3.37 11.59 -11.41
CA ALA A 140 -2.91 12.21 -12.66
C ALA A 140 -1.66 11.52 -13.23
N ARG A 141 -1.62 11.34 -14.56
CA ARG A 141 -0.39 10.98 -15.30
C ARG A 141 0.23 12.26 -15.86
N PRO A 142 1.41 12.71 -15.38
CA PRO A 142 2.04 13.91 -15.91
C PRO A 142 2.34 13.77 -17.40
N THR A 143 1.95 14.75 -18.21
CA THR A 143 2.18 14.78 -19.66
C THR A 143 3.50 15.46 -20.05
N THR A 144 4.18 16.06 -19.08
CA THR A 144 5.42 16.84 -19.22
C THR A 144 6.67 16.06 -18.81
N GLY A 145 6.57 14.73 -18.74
CA GLY A 145 7.70 13.84 -18.46
C GLY A 145 8.39 13.36 -19.73
N VAL A 146 9.63 12.89 -19.61
CA VAL A 146 10.36 12.27 -20.73
C VAL A 146 9.85 10.84 -20.91
N ALA A 147 9.02 10.64 -21.94
CA ALA A 147 8.41 9.34 -22.22
C ALA A 147 9.39 8.37 -22.90
N ALA A 148 10.26 8.88 -23.78
CA ALA A 148 11.27 8.10 -24.46
C ALA A 148 12.48 8.94 -24.82
N ILE A 149 13.65 8.30 -24.89
CA ILE A 149 14.87 8.89 -25.44
C ILE A 149 15.30 8.05 -26.65
N ASN A 150 15.16 8.63 -27.84
CA ASN A 150 15.48 7.97 -29.10
C ASN A 150 16.93 8.28 -29.47
N VAL A 151 17.73 7.23 -29.68
CA VAL A 151 19.11 7.37 -30.17
C VAL A 151 19.05 7.72 -31.66
N GLY A 152 19.61 8.86 -32.03
CA GLY A 152 19.73 9.28 -33.43
C GLY A 152 20.92 8.59 -34.10
N ALA A 153 22.11 8.78 -33.55
CA ALA A 153 23.33 8.08 -33.92
C ALA A 153 23.92 7.39 -32.68
N GLY A 154 24.27 6.11 -32.79
CA GLY A 154 24.84 5.35 -31.66
C GLY A 154 26.31 5.64 -31.36
N GLY A 155 26.98 6.36 -32.27
CA GLY A 155 28.41 6.66 -32.17
C GLY A 155 29.30 5.41 -32.18
N SER A 156 30.56 5.58 -31.79
CA SER A 156 31.54 4.48 -31.70
C SER A 156 32.53 4.68 -30.54
N GLY A 157 33.06 3.59 -29.99
CA GLY A 157 34.05 3.60 -28.91
C GLY A 157 33.47 3.75 -27.50
N TYR A 158 32.15 3.63 -27.33
CA TYR A 158 31.51 3.65 -26.02
C TYR A 158 31.73 2.34 -25.26
N VAL A 159 31.78 2.41 -23.94
CA VAL A 159 31.94 1.23 -23.06
C VAL A 159 30.79 1.21 -22.05
N GLN A 160 30.21 0.03 -21.83
CA GLN A 160 29.15 -0.16 -20.84
C GLN A 160 29.67 0.20 -19.43
N GLY A 161 28.88 0.94 -18.65
CA GLY A 161 29.22 1.32 -17.28
C GLY A 161 30.06 2.60 -17.13
N THR A 162 30.79 3.04 -18.16
CA THR A 162 31.49 4.34 -18.16
C THR A 162 30.79 5.41 -18.99
N THR A 163 29.83 5.02 -19.83
CA THR A 163 29.00 5.94 -20.62
C THR A 163 27.91 6.53 -19.74
N THR A 164 27.90 7.86 -19.59
CA THR A 164 26.91 8.60 -18.82
C THR A 164 25.94 9.33 -19.73
N VAL A 165 24.65 9.26 -19.40
CA VAL A 165 23.60 10.02 -20.09
C VAL A 165 23.08 11.09 -19.14
N THR A 166 23.24 12.34 -19.54
CA THR A 166 22.77 13.50 -18.77
C THR A 166 21.60 14.12 -19.49
N VAL A 167 20.45 14.15 -18.82
CA VAL A 167 19.27 14.91 -19.28
C VAL A 167 19.39 16.34 -18.76
N ALA A 168 19.09 17.33 -19.59
CA ALA A 168 19.02 18.72 -19.14
C ALA A 168 18.07 18.87 -17.95
N ALA A 169 18.45 19.73 -17.00
CA ALA A 169 17.68 19.98 -15.79
C ALA A 169 16.26 20.47 -16.15
N ALA A 170 15.26 19.98 -15.42
CA ALA A 170 13.92 20.52 -15.54
C ALA A 170 13.89 21.98 -15.03
N PRO A 171 12.97 22.83 -15.53
CA PRO A 171 12.71 24.14 -14.96
C PRO A 171 12.45 24.08 -13.44
N ALA A 172 12.55 25.23 -12.76
CA ALA A 172 12.23 25.33 -11.33
C ALA A 172 10.86 24.68 -11.06
N GLY A 173 10.84 23.72 -10.12
CA GLY A 173 9.62 22.97 -9.79
C GLY A 173 9.40 21.66 -10.53
N GLY A 174 10.20 21.35 -11.54
CA GLY A 174 10.23 20.05 -12.20
C GLY A 174 11.27 19.10 -11.59
N ARG A 175 11.10 17.81 -11.85
CA ARG A 175 12.07 16.77 -11.50
C ARG A 175 12.87 16.38 -12.72
N THR A 176 14.19 16.48 -12.64
CA THR A 176 15.10 16.09 -13.73
C THR A 176 15.03 14.59 -13.97
N ALA A 177 14.83 14.20 -15.23
CA ALA A 177 14.82 12.81 -15.65
C ALA A 177 16.21 12.17 -15.52
N LYS A 178 16.25 10.87 -15.24
CA LYS A 178 17.46 10.05 -15.18
C LYS A 178 17.35 8.93 -16.20
N ALA A 179 18.45 8.65 -16.90
CA ALA A 179 18.51 7.61 -17.91
C ALA A 179 19.92 7.02 -17.96
N HIS A 180 20.02 5.80 -18.47
CA HIS A 180 21.29 5.14 -18.75
C HIS A 180 21.33 4.59 -20.18
N ALA A 181 22.54 4.53 -20.74
CA ALA A 181 22.78 3.97 -22.06
C ALA A 181 23.00 2.45 -21.98
N VAL A 182 22.48 1.73 -22.97
CA VAL A 182 22.83 0.34 -23.27
C VAL A 182 23.77 0.37 -24.47
N VAL A 183 24.99 -0.12 -24.26
CA VAL A 183 26.07 -0.13 -25.25
C VAL A 183 26.33 -1.56 -25.68
N VAL A 184 26.25 -1.81 -26.98
CA VAL A 184 26.56 -3.11 -27.60
C VAL A 184 27.60 -2.87 -28.68
N ALA A 185 28.67 -3.69 -28.68
CA ALA A 185 29.76 -3.63 -29.66
C ALA A 185 30.37 -2.22 -29.87
N GLY A 186 30.42 -1.40 -28.81
CA GLY A 186 31.03 -0.07 -28.84
C GLY A 186 30.11 1.08 -29.29
N ALA A 187 28.83 0.81 -29.57
CA ALA A 187 27.82 1.81 -29.95
C ALA A 187 26.64 1.83 -28.97
N VAL A 188 26.11 3.02 -28.68
CA VAL A 188 24.89 3.19 -27.88
C VAL A 188 23.70 2.70 -28.71
N THR A 189 23.10 1.61 -28.28
CA THR A 189 22.03 0.92 -29.04
C THR A 189 20.65 1.37 -28.59
N SER A 190 20.49 1.64 -27.30
CA SER A 190 19.29 2.22 -26.72
C SER A 190 19.62 3.03 -25.47
N ILE A 191 18.71 3.93 -25.08
CA ILE A 191 18.77 4.66 -23.83
C ILE A 191 17.51 4.35 -23.06
N VAL A 192 17.68 3.82 -21.85
CA VAL A 192 16.57 3.45 -20.95
C VAL A 192 16.38 4.58 -19.95
N VAL A 193 15.13 5.04 -19.83
CA VAL A 193 14.74 6.07 -18.87
C VAL A 193 14.46 5.40 -17.52
N ASP A 194 15.27 5.71 -16.52
CA ASP A 194 15.15 5.17 -15.15
C ASP A 194 14.14 5.98 -14.32
N ASP A 195 14.18 7.30 -14.46
CA ASP A 195 13.23 8.24 -13.87
C ASP A 195 12.79 9.19 -14.99
N PRO A 196 11.52 9.17 -15.42
CA PRO A 196 11.07 10.02 -16.51
C PRO A 196 11.14 11.52 -16.21
N GLY A 197 11.26 11.89 -14.93
CA GLY A 197 11.11 13.28 -14.51
C GLY A 197 9.74 13.84 -14.92
N PHE A 198 9.53 15.13 -14.64
CA PHE A 198 8.33 15.84 -15.06
C PHE A 198 8.54 17.36 -14.92
N GLY A 199 7.65 18.15 -15.52
CA GLY A 199 7.73 19.62 -15.48
C GLY A 199 8.53 20.23 -16.62
N TYR A 200 8.86 19.47 -17.67
CA TYR A 200 9.53 20.00 -18.85
C TYR A 200 8.56 20.81 -19.73
N SER A 201 8.93 22.05 -20.04
CA SER A 201 8.18 22.93 -20.96
C SER A 201 8.55 22.70 -22.43
N SER A 202 9.71 22.11 -22.69
CA SER A 202 10.19 21.69 -24.01
C SER A 202 11.05 20.44 -23.87
N ALA A 203 11.23 19.69 -24.96
CA ALA A 203 12.01 18.45 -24.94
C ALA A 203 13.46 18.73 -24.46
N PRO A 204 13.94 18.08 -23.39
CA PRO A 204 15.26 18.36 -22.85
C PRO A 204 16.36 17.87 -23.78
N THR A 205 17.47 18.61 -23.80
CA THR A 205 18.69 18.19 -24.49
C THR A 205 19.30 16.99 -23.77
N ILE A 206 19.68 15.96 -24.54
CA ILE A 206 20.34 14.75 -24.03
C ILE A 206 21.82 14.81 -24.40
N THR A 207 22.68 14.77 -23.39
CA THR A 207 24.13 14.74 -23.55
C THR A 207 24.64 13.36 -23.17
N ILE A 208 25.32 12.69 -24.10
CA ILE A 208 25.95 11.39 -23.88
C ILE A 208 27.46 11.62 -23.75
N ALA A 209 28.04 11.30 -22.59
CA ALA A 209 29.46 11.42 -22.32
C ALA A 209 30.09 10.03 -22.08
N GLY A 210 31.37 9.88 -22.44
CA GLY A 210 32.11 8.63 -22.31
C GLY A 210 33.37 8.61 -23.17
N ALA A 211 34.02 7.45 -23.29
CA ALA A 211 35.20 7.27 -24.15
C ALA A 211 34.88 7.29 -25.65
N GLY A 212 33.59 7.15 -26.02
CA GLY A 212 33.12 7.16 -27.40
C GLY A 212 32.86 8.55 -27.95
N THR A 213 32.60 8.62 -29.26
CA THR A 213 32.30 9.87 -29.97
C THR A 213 31.05 9.74 -30.84
N LEU A 214 30.45 10.89 -31.18
CA LEU A 214 29.35 11.04 -32.15
C LEU A 214 28.02 10.35 -31.82
N ALA A 215 27.76 9.99 -30.55
CA ALA A 215 26.41 9.58 -30.18
C ALA A 215 25.46 10.79 -30.04
N THR A 216 24.27 10.68 -30.59
CA THR A 216 23.20 11.69 -30.48
C THR A 216 21.91 11.03 -30.04
N ALA A 217 21.11 11.74 -29.23
CA ALA A 217 19.81 11.28 -28.79
C ALA A 217 18.83 12.44 -28.66
N THR A 218 17.54 12.14 -28.80
CA THR A 218 16.44 13.10 -28.72
C THR A 218 15.40 12.61 -27.72
N ALA A 219 14.99 13.49 -26.81
CA ALA A 219 13.92 13.20 -25.86
C ALA A 219 12.55 13.47 -26.49
N THR A 220 11.59 12.60 -26.22
CA THR A 220 10.17 12.82 -26.54
C THR A 220 9.41 13.00 -25.23
N LEU A 221 8.69 14.11 -25.10
CA LEU A 221 7.80 14.34 -23.96
C LEU A 221 6.50 13.57 -24.14
N GLY A 222 5.94 13.07 -23.04
CA GLY A 222 4.66 12.36 -23.07
C GLY A 222 4.12 12.04 -21.69
N ALA A 223 3.02 11.29 -21.67
CA ALA A 223 2.39 10.81 -20.44
C ALA A 223 3.27 9.77 -19.75
N VAL A 224 3.67 10.05 -18.52
CA VAL A 224 4.52 9.17 -17.70
C VAL A 224 3.78 8.71 -16.45
N LYS A 225 4.31 7.66 -15.81
CA LYS A 225 3.75 7.10 -14.57
C LYS A 225 3.68 8.17 -13.48
N ASN A 226 2.68 8.08 -12.60
CA ASN A 226 2.55 9.04 -11.50
C ASN A 226 3.75 8.91 -10.53
N PRO A 227 4.57 9.96 -10.35
CA PRO A 227 5.79 9.87 -9.56
C PRO A 227 5.54 9.81 -8.04
N VAL A 228 4.39 10.31 -7.56
CA VAL A 228 3.99 10.22 -6.15
C VAL A 228 3.65 8.77 -5.78
N VAL A 229 2.91 8.06 -6.64
CA VAL A 229 2.63 6.63 -6.45
C VAL A 229 3.92 5.81 -6.44
N ALA A 230 4.86 6.10 -7.33
CA ALA A 230 6.17 5.44 -7.34
C ALA A 230 6.95 5.69 -6.04
N ALA A 231 6.93 6.91 -5.52
CA ALA A 231 7.57 7.24 -4.25
C ALA A 231 6.93 6.50 -3.06
N LEU A 232 5.60 6.47 -2.98
CA LEU A 232 4.88 5.73 -1.93
C LEU A 232 5.17 4.22 -2.00
N LEU A 233 5.16 3.65 -3.21
CA LEU A 233 5.47 2.24 -3.43
C LEU A 233 6.90 1.86 -3.03
N SER A 234 7.85 2.80 -3.12
CA SER A 234 9.22 2.55 -2.66
C SER A 234 9.32 2.34 -1.13
N LEU A 235 8.39 2.93 -0.37
CA LEU A 235 8.33 2.80 1.10
C LEU A 235 7.41 1.68 1.56
N ALA A 236 6.42 1.29 0.75
CA ALA A 236 5.42 0.30 1.10
C ALA A 236 6.01 -1.04 1.61
N PRO A 237 7.03 -1.65 0.98
CA PRO A 237 7.67 -2.86 1.52
C PRO A 237 8.39 -2.65 2.86
N ARG A 238 8.99 -1.47 3.08
CA ARG A 238 9.73 -1.16 4.31
C ARG A 238 8.82 -1.07 5.52
N PHE A 239 7.62 -0.52 5.34
CA PHE A 239 6.61 -0.45 6.40
C PHE A 239 5.63 -1.63 6.39
N ARG A 240 5.72 -2.55 5.41
CA ARG A 240 4.67 -3.55 5.13
C ARG A 240 3.29 -2.89 5.06
N ALA A 241 3.23 -1.80 4.32
CA ALA A 241 2.06 -0.95 4.15
C ALA A 241 1.45 -1.15 2.77
N THR A 242 0.19 -0.79 2.62
CA THR A 242 -0.51 -0.72 1.34
C THR A 242 -0.69 0.72 0.92
N VAL A 243 -0.53 1.02 -0.36
CA VAL A 243 -0.76 2.33 -0.97
C VAL A 243 -2.16 2.33 -1.58
N TRP A 244 -2.96 3.32 -1.22
CA TRP A 244 -4.31 3.50 -1.75
C TRP A 244 -4.29 4.74 -2.64
N ALA A 245 -4.31 4.51 -3.95
CA ALA A 245 -4.18 5.54 -4.96
C ALA A 245 -5.54 5.82 -5.61
N ASP A 246 -5.80 7.09 -5.86
CA ASP A 246 -6.89 7.53 -6.71
C ASP A 246 -6.52 7.27 -8.17
N GLY A 247 -7.50 6.93 -8.98
CA GLY A 247 -7.42 6.88 -10.44
C GLY A 247 -7.66 8.25 -11.07
N PRO A 248 -7.56 8.35 -12.40
CA PRO A 248 -7.71 9.61 -13.12
C PRO A 248 -9.14 10.17 -13.14
N GLY A 249 -10.17 9.38 -12.86
CA GLY A 249 -11.57 9.81 -12.80
C GLY A 249 -12.21 10.20 -14.14
N THR A 250 -11.49 10.05 -15.26
CA THR A 250 -11.90 10.56 -16.58
C THR A 250 -12.58 9.50 -17.46
N THR A 251 -11.83 8.53 -17.97
CA THR A 251 -12.34 7.47 -18.84
C THR A 251 -11.88 6.11 -18.37
N ARG A 252 -12.67 5.07 -18.66
CA ARG A 252 -12.28 3.68 -18.37
C ARG A 252 -10.91 3.30 -18.94
N GLY A 253 -10.60 3.77 -20.15
CA GLY A 253 -9.31 3.49 -20.79
C GLY A 253 -8.13 4.15 -20.07
N ALA A 254 -8.33 5.37 -19.54
CA ALA A 254 -7.31 6.04 -18.74
C ALA A 254 -7.08 5.31 -17.40
N ALA A 255 -8.15 4.84 -16.75
CA ALA A 255 -8.06 4.08 -15.50
C ALA A 255 -7.31 2.75 -15.69
N VAL A 256 -7.63 1.99 -16.75
CA VAL A 256 -6.91 0.74 -17.09
C VAL A 256 -5.44 1.03 -17.40
N THR A 257 -5.16 2.07 -18.17
CA THR A 257 -3.78 2.46 -18.49
C THR A 257 -3.01 2.81 -17.21
N PHE A 258 -3.63 3.57 -16.31
CA PHE A 258 -3.04 3.92 -15.01
C PHE A 258 -2.75 2.69 -14.16
N ALA A 259 -3.66 1.72 -14.08
CA ALA A 259 -3.41 0.48 -13.34
C ALA A 259 -2.28 -0.36 -13.97
N SER A 260 -2.22 -0.43 -15.30
CA SER A 260 -1.19 -1.17 -16.04
C SER A 260 0.23 -0.59 -15.91
N ASP A 261 0.36 0.66 -15.46
CA ASP A 261 1.65 1.25 -15.14
C ASP A 261 2.32 0.54 -13.94
N TRP A 262 1.56 -0.22 -13.15
CA TRP A 262 1.99 -0.81 -11.89
C TRP A 262 1.92 -2.35 -11.91
N GLY A 263 2.77 -2.97 -11.09
CA GLY A 263 2.82 -4.43 -10.91
C GLY A 263 2.94 -4.83 -9.44
N SER A 264 2.51 -3.97 -8.52
CA SER A 264 2.73 -4.15 -7.07
C SER A 264 1.53 -4.81 -6.39
N ASP A 265 1.82 -5.77 -5.51
CA ASP A 265 0.88 -6.41 -4.60
C ASP A 265 0.34 -5.49 -3.51
N ARG A 266 0.96 -4.31 -3.31
CA ARG A 266 0.64 -3.35 -2.26
C ARG A 266 -0.08 -2.10 -2.76
N LEU A 267 -0.38 -1.99 -4.06
CA LEU A 267 -1.14 -0.87 -4.60
C LEU A 267 -2.61 -1.25 -4.82
N TYR A 268 -3.49 -0.41 -4.30
CA TYR A 268 -4.93 -0.47 -4.51
C TYR A 268 -5.38 0.81 -5.23
N VAL A 269 -5.89 0.68 -6.46
CA VAL A 269 -6.30 1.80 -7.31
C VAL A 269 -7.81 1.94 -7.25
N ILE A 270 -8.31 3.16 -7.04
CA ILE A 270 -9.73 3.47 -6.94
C ILE A 270 -10.11 4.47 -8.03
N ASP A 271 -10.94 4.05 -8.99
CA ASP A 271 -11.50 4.92 -10.04
C ASP A 271 -13.01 4.68 -10.14
N PRO A 272 -13.87 5.71 -10.15
CA PRO A 272 -13.55 7.13 -10.25
C PRO A 272 -13.42 7.82 -8.88
N LEU A 273 -13.33 9.15 -8.89
CA LEU A 273 -13.30 10.00 -7.68
C LEU A 273 -14.64 9.95 -6.94
N ALA A 274 -14.67 10.45 -5.70
CA ALA A 274 -15.85 10.46 -4.84
C ALA A 274 -16.56 11.83 -4.90
N GLN A 275 -17.89 11.84 -5.06
CA GLN A 275 -18.68 13.06 -4.93
C GLN A 275 -19.02 13.33 -3.48
N VAL A 276 -18.70 14.53 -3.01
CA VAL A 276 -18.95 14.98 -1.65
C VAL A 276 -19.65 16.34 -1.66
N TRP A 277 -20.45 16.61 -0.63
CA TRP A 277 -21.03 17.94 -0.44
C TRP A 277 -20.00 18.82 0.27
N ASP A 278 -19.56 19.88 -0.40
CA ASP A 278 -18.71 20.89 0.21
C ASP A 278 -19.59 22.00 0.81
N VAL A 279 -19.42 22.22 2.11
CA VAL A 279 -20.14 23.24 2.88
C VAL A 279 -19.66 24.66 2.57
N ALA A 280 -18.40 24.83 2.14
CA ALA A 280 -17.83 26.14 1.83
C ALA A 280 -18.39 26.67 0.50
N THR A 281 -18.39 25.83 -0.53
CA THR A 281 -18.95 26.17 -1.84
C THR A 281 -20.46 25.93 -1.95
N SER A 282 -21.07 25.23 -0.98
CA SER A 282 -22.48 24.84 -1.00
C SER A 282 -22.87 24.07 -2.28
N ALA A 283 -21.97 23.20 -2.73
CA ALA A 283 -22.11 22.44 -3.97
C ALA A 283 -21.57 21.02 -3.81
N VAL A 284 -21.99 20.14 -4.72
CA VAL A 284 -21.37 18.82 -4.89
C VAL A 284 -20.07 19.00 -5.65
N VAL A 285 -18.96 18.55 -5.05
CA VAL A 285 -17.63 18.60 -5.65
C VAL A 285 -17.05 17.19 -5.76
N ASP A 286 -16.24 16.97 -6.80
CA ASP A 286 -15.48 15.74 -6.97
C ASP A 286 -14.20 15.81 -6.15
N GLY A 287 -13.99 14.85 -5.25
CA GLY A 287 -12.84 14.77 -4.37
C GLY A 287 -12.15 13.40 -4.40
N PRO A 288 -10.92 13.30 -3.87
CA PRO A 288 -10.18 12.04 -3.77
C PRO A 288 -11.01 10.94 -3.07
N ALA A 289 -11.03 9.74 -3.64
CA ALA A 289 -11.72 8.58 -3.09
C ALA A 289 -10.87 7.83 -2.05
N SER A 290 -9.54 7.94 -2.13
CA SER A 290 -8.57 7.25 -1.29
C SER A 290 -8.80 7.46 0.21
N PRO A 291 -9.12 8.67 0.74
CA PRO A 291 -9.39 8.87 2.16
C PRO A 291 -10.62 8.10 2.64
N HIS A 292 -11.71 8.09 1.85
CA HIS A 292 -12.94 7.37 2.20
C HIS A 292 -12.70 5.85 2.22
N ALA A 293 -11.92 5.33 1.27
CA ALA A 293 -11.62 3.92 1.18
C ALA A 293 -10.71 3.42 2.32
N VAL A 294 -9.67 4.17 2.70
CA VAL A 294 -8.84 3.79 3.87
C VAL A 294 -9.59 3.95 5.19
N ALA A 295 -10.51 4.91 5.29
CA ALA A 295 -11.37 5.04 6.45
C ALA A 295 -12.29 3.82 6.60
N GLN A 296 -12.85 3.36 5.48
CA GLN A 296 -13.64 2.14 5.46
C GLN A 296 -12.81 0.92 5.85
N GLN A 297 -11.58 0.80 5.37
CA GLN A 297 -10.68 -0.29 5.75
C GLN A 297 -10.29 -0.22 7.23
N ALA A 298 -9.94 0.95 7.76
CA ALA A 298 -9.60 1.13 9.17
C ALA A 298 -10.78 0.79 10.10
N TRP A 299 -12.01 1.09 9.68
CA TRP A 299 -13.21 0.71 10.41
C TRP A 299 -13.41 -0.81 10.44
N LEU A 300 -13.17 -1.50 9.31
CA LEU A 300 -13.26 -2.96 9.24
C LEU A 300 -12.19 -3.62 10.09
N ASP A 301 -10.96 -3.12 10.04
CA ASP A 301 -9.86 -3.63 10.84
C ASP A 301 -10.21 -3.64 12.35
N ASN A 302 -10.86 -2.58 12.83
CA ASN A 302 -11.25 -2.44 14.23
C ASN A 302 -12.49 -3.29 14.61
N ASN A 303 -13.45 -3.47 13.69
CA ASN A 303 -14.74 -4.08 14.01
C ASN A 303 -14.92 -5.52 13.54
N ARG A 304 -14.19 -5.94 12.51
CA ARG A 304 -14.27 -7.28 11.90
C ARG A 304 -12.91 -7.98 11.80
N GLY A 305 -11.82 -7.23 11.80
CA GLY A 305 -10.45 -7.73 11.67
C GLY A 305 -9.80 -7.35 10.35
N PHE A 306 -8.46 -7.31 10.34
CA PHE A 306 -7.65 -6.83 9.22
C PHE A 306 -7.68 -7.72 7.96
N TRP A 307 -8.22 -8.93 8.08
CA TRP A 307 -8.41 -9.89 6.98
C TRP A 307 -9.67 -9.62 6.16
N TRP A 308 -10.56 -8.73 6.61
CA TRP A 308 -11.73 -8.32 5.84
C TRP A 308 -11.38 -7.33 4.73
N SER A 309 -11.94 -7.57 3.54
CA SER A 309 -11.81 -6.64 2.42
C SER A 309 -12.71 -5.41 2.57
N ALA A 310 -12.21 -4.25 2.16
CA ALA A 310 -12.99 -3.02 2.05
C ALA A 310 -14.08 -3.04 0.98
N SER A 311 -14.05 -4.00 0.04
CA SER A 311 -15.09 -4.12 -0.98
C SER A 311 -16.45 -4.54 -0.39
N ASN A 312 -17.51 -4.18 -1.11
CA ASN A 312 -18.91 -4.39 -0.76
C ASN A 312 -19.27 -3.78 0.61
N GLN A 313 -18.55 -2.75 1.04
CA GLN A 313 -18.90 -1.94 2.19
C GLN A 313 -19.41 -0.58 1.73
N GLU A 314 -20.36 -0.04 2.49
CA GLU A 314 -20.93 1.28 2.24
C GLU A 314 -19.91 2.37 2.60
N LEU A 315 -19.66 3.28 1.66
CA LEU A 315 -18.88 4.48 1.87
C LEU A 315 -19.79 5.55 2.48
N LEU A 316 -19.42 6.05 3.67
CA LEU A 316 -20.14 7.13 4.32
C LEU A 316 -19.67 8.49 3.82
N ASN A 317 -20.58 9.47 3.85
CA ASN A 317 -20.34 10.84 3.41
C ASN A 317 -19.84 10.94 1.95
N VAL A 318 -20.29 10.00 1.11
CA VAL A 318 -20.08 10.01 -0.35
C VAL A 318 -21.46 9.96 -1.00
N LEU A 319 -21.75 10.91 -1.88
CA LEU A 319 -23.01 11.02 -2.60
C LEU A 319 -23.08 10.07 -3.80
N GLY A 320 -21.94 9.78 -4.41
CA GLY A 320 -21.82 8.90 -5.56
C GLY A 320 -20.42 8.93 -6.16
N PRO A 321 -20.20 8.16 -7.24
CA PRO A 321 -18.98 8.29 -8.04
C PRO A 321 -18.99 9.58 -8.88
N SER A 322 -17.84 10.22 -9.07
CA SER A 322 -17.73 11.43 -9.92
C SER A 322 -18.15 11.18 -11.36
N ARG A 323 -17.89 9.94 -11.83
CA ARG A 323 -18.35 9.44 -13.11
C ARG A 323 -19.29 8.26 -12.87
N PRO A 324 -20.51 8.25 -13.43
CA PRO A 324 -21.39 7.10 -13.33
C PRO A 324 -20.69 5.82 -13.83
N ILE A 325 -20.70 4.78 -13.01
CA ILE A 325 -20.20 3.45 -13.34
C ILE A 325 -21.39 2.52 -13.50
N ASP A 326 -21.51 1.87 -14.66
CA ASP A 326 -22.51 0.82 -14.85
C ASP A 326 -22.16 -0.40 -13.99
N PHE A 327 -23.08 -0.78 -13.12
CA PHE A 327 -22.95 -1.91 -12.23
C PHE A 327 -24.27 -2.67 -12.14
N ARG A 328 -24.21 -3.96 -12.48
CA ARG A 328 -25.30 -4.91 -12.29
C ARG A 328 -24.69 -6.19 -11.74
N PRO A 329 -25.15 -6.72 -10.58
CA PRO A 329 -24.50 -7.85 -9.93
C PRO A 329 -24.40 -9.13 -10.76
N ASN A 330 -25.29 -9.29 -11.73
CA ASN A 330 -25.45 -10.48 -12.57
C ASN A 330 -25.01 -10.26 -14.02
N ASP A 331 -24.44 -9.10 -14.35
CA ASP A 331 -24.02 -8.74 -15.70
C ASP A 331 -22.48 -8.75 -15.81
N PRO A 332 -21.88 -9.72 -16.53
CA PRO A 332 -20.44 -9.76 -16.72
C PRO A 332 -19.91 -8.62 -17.59
N ASP A 333 -20.76 -7.98 -18.41
CA ASP A 333 -20.34 -6.96 -19.37
C ASP A 333 -20.39 -5.53 -18.78
N CYS A 334 -20.78 -5.40 -17.51
CA CYS A 334 -20.83 -4.10 -16.85
C CYS A 334 -19.43 -3.48 -16.67
N GLU A 335 -19.38 -2.15 -16.69
CA GLU A 335 -18.12 -1.42 -16.63
C GLU A 335 -17.35 -1.70 -15.33
N ALA A 336 -18.06 -1.80 -14.20
CA ALA A 336 -17.46 -2.16 -12.92
C ALA A 336 -16.74 -3.51 -12.97
N ASN A 337 -17.28 -4.50 -13.68
CA ASN A 337 -16.62 -5.80 -13.84
C ASN A 337 -15.36 -5.71 -14.69
N TYR A 338 -15.42 -4.98 -15.81
CA TYR A 338 -14.26 -4.73 -16.67
C TYR A 338 -13.11 -4.02 -15.92
N LEU A 339 -13.42 -2.97 -15.15
CA LEU A 339 -12.41 -2.25 -14.36
C LEU A 339 -11.79 -3.16 -13.28
N ASN A 340 -12.61 -3.99 -12.62
CA ASN A 340 -12.12 -4.94 -11.62
C ASN A 340 -11.23 -6.04 -12.20
N GLU A 341 -11.55 -6.55 -13.39
CA GLU A 341 -10.69 -7.48 -14.11
C GLU A 341 -9.31 -6.86 -14.37
N MET A 342 -9.30 -5.58 -14.74
CA MET A 342 -8.11 -4.76 -14.95
C MET A 342 -7.50 -4.18 -13.66
N LYS A 343 -7.85 -4.74 -12.49
CA LYS A 343 -7.27 -4.41 -11.17
C LYS A 343 -7.54 -2.98 -10.70
N VAL A 344 -8.67 -2.40 -11.10
CA VAL A 344 -9.16 -1.10 -10.66
C VAL A 344 -10.42 -1.29 -9.83
N ALA A 345 -10.39 -0.87 -8.56
CA ALA A 345 -11.58 -0.83 -7.72
C ALA A 345 -12.45 0.36 -8.08
N THR A 346 -13.76 0.22 -7.94
CA THR A 346 -14.74 1.23 -8.37
C THR A 346 -15.66 1.65 -7.23
N ILE A 347 -16.30 2.80 -7.37
CA ILE A 347 -17.40 3.22 -6.50
C ILE A 347 -18.71 2.97 -7.25
N VAL A 348 -19.59 2.15 -6.68
CA VAL A 348 -20.87 1.76 -7.28
C VAL A 348 -22.04 2.27 -6.44
N ALA A 349 -23.08 2.79 -7.10
CA ALA A 349 -24.33 3.20 -6.46
C ALA A 349 -25.33 2.04 -6.52
N TYR A 350 -25.24 1.10 -5.57
CA TYR A 350 -26.11 -0.06 -5.46
C TYR A 350 -26.39 -0.38 -4.00
N GLN A 351 -27.65 -0.20 -3.56
CA GLN A 351 -28.05 -0.32 -2.16
C GLN A 351 -27.16 0.55 -1.24
N GLY A 352 -27.10 1.85 -1.57
CA GLY A 352 -26.11 2.79 -1.04
C GLY A 352 -24.91 2.95 -1.98
N VAL A 353 -23.98 3.83 -1.60
CA VAL A 353 -22.71 4.00 -2.32
C VAL A 353 -21.69 3.03 -1.72
N ARG A 354 -21.09 2.17 -2.54
CA ARG A 354 -20.20 1.10 -2.08
C ARG A 354 -18.88 1.12 -2.81
N LEU A 355 -17.82 0.74 -2.10
CA LEU A 355 -16.56 0.37 -2.73
C LEU A 355 -16.69 -1.02 -3.35
N TRP A 356 -16.20 -1.20 -4.57
CA TRP A 356 -16.35 -2.43 -5.34
C TRP A 356 -15.05 -2.81 -6.04
N GLY A 357 -14.31 -3.71 -5.40
CA GLY A 357 -13.09 -4.31 -5.93
C GLY A 357 -12.15 -4.82 -4.83
N ASN A 358 -11.61 -6.02 -4.98
CA ASN A 358 -10.76 -6.67 -3.96
C ASN A 358 -9.29 -6.76 -4.36
N ARG A 359 -8.98 -6.44 -5.62
CA ARG A 359 -7.70 -6.79 -6.23
C ARG A 359 -6.69 -5.66 -6.10
N SER A 360 -5.43 -6.03 -5.88
CA SER A 360 -4.28 -5.15 -6.02
C SER A 360 -3.77 -5.17 -7.46
N THR A 361 -2.83 -4.28 -7.80
CA THR A 361 -2.13 -4.29 -9.10
C THR A 361 -1.07 -5.39 -9.23
N SER A 362 -1.12 -6.44 -8.40
CA SER A 362 -0.16 -7.55 -8.44
C SER A 362 -0.14 -8.22 -9.82
N THR A 363 1.06 -8.46 -10.34
CA THR A 363 1.26 -9.33 -11.51
C THR A 363 1.21 -10.81 -11.13
N ASP A 364 1.52 -11.14 -9.87
CA ASP A 364 1.43 -12.49 -9.33
C ASP A 364 -0.03 -12.79 -8.91
N PRO A 365 -0.68 -13.82 -9.50
CA PRO A 365 -2.03 -14.23 -9.12
C PRO A 365 -2.17 -14.63 -7.65
N ILE A 366 -1.11 -15.15 -7.02
CA ILE A 366 -1.13 -15.61 -5.62
C ILE A 366 -1.46 -14.44 -4.69
N TRP A 367 -0.85 -13.28 -4.93
CA TRP A 367 -1.00 -12.07 -4.11
C TRP A 367 -1.97 -11.05 -4.73
N SER A 368 -2.92 -11.53 -5.53
CA SER A 368 -3.84 -10.66 -6.25
C SER A 368 -4.88 -9.98 -5.36
N PHE A 369 -5.23 -10.56 -4.20
CA PHE A 369 -6.16 -9.95 -3.26
C PHE A 369 -5.44 -9.09 -2.23
N LEU A 370 -5.88 -7.84 -2.09
CA LEU A 370 -5.29 -6.91 -1.13
C LEU A 370 -5.46 -7.41 0.32
N SER A 371 -6.62 -7.97 0.67
CA SER A 371 -6.89 -8.47 2.03
C SER A 371 -5.96 -9.64 2.42
N VAL A 372 -5.64 -10.52 1.46
CA VAL A 372 -4.68 -11.62 1.65
C VAL A 372 -3.28 -11.06 1.90
N ARG A 373 -2.83 -10.11 1.08
CA ARG A 373 -1.52 -9.44 1.27
C ARG A 373 -1.43 -8.73 2.61
N ARG A 374 -2.46 -7.96 2.99
CA ARG A 374 -2.54 -7.24 4.27
C ARG A 374 -2.50 -8.20 5.46
N THR A 375 -3.19 -9.34 5.35
CA THR A 375 -3.20 -10.37 6.41
C THR A 375 -1.81 -10.94 6.63
N ALA A 376 -1.11 -11.31 5.56
CA ALA A 376 0.27 -11.80 5.65
C ALA A 376 1.21 -10.75 6.26
N ASP A 377 1.14 -9.50 5.79
CA ASP A 377 1.96 -8.40 6.30
C ASP A 377 1.73 -8.16 7.82
N MET A 378 0.49 -8.27 8.30
CA MET A 378 0.17 -8.12 9.73
C MET A 378 0.71 -9.27 10.58
N ILE A 379 0.64 -10.50 10.08
CA ILE A 379 1.17 -11.67 10.79
C ILE A 379 2.69 -11.56 10.91
N TYR A 380 3.38 -11.28 9.80
CA TYR A 380 4.83 -11.22 9.78
C TYR A 380 5.36 -10.13 10.71
N GLU A 381 4.73 -8.95 10.69
CA GLU A 381 5.11 -7.87 11.59
C GLU A 381 4.82 -8.21 13.06
N SER A 382 3.67 -8.82 13.35
CA SER A 382 3.31 -9.18 14.73
C SER A 382 4.31 -10.16 15.33
N ILE A 383 4.77 -11.13 14.54
CA ILE A 383 5.83 -12.07 14.96
C ILE A 383 7.12 -11.29 15.26
N GLU A 384 7.61 -10.49 14.33
CA GLU A 384 8.86 -9.74 14.51
C GLU A 384 8.83 -8.77 15.70
N ALA A 385 7.73 -8.03 15.88
CA ALA A 385 7.58 -7.06 16.95
C ALA A 385 7.57 -7.70 18.36
N ASN A 386 7.17 -8.97 18.46
CA ASN A 386 7.04 -9.67 19.74
C ASN A 386 8.17 -10.69 19.99
N MET A 387 9.11 -10.88 19.06
CA MET A 387 10.19 -11.88 19.20
C MET A 387 11.51 -11.32 19.75
N LEU A 388 11.56 -10.03 20.10
CA LEU A 388 12.78 -9.41 20.62
C LEU A 388 13.30 -10.08 21.91
N TRP A 389 12.42 -10.65 22.73
CA TRP A 389 12.82 -11.36 23.96
C TRP A 389 13.68 -12.60 23.72
N ALA A 390 13.59 -13.19 22.52
CA ALA A 390 14.33 -14.38 22.13
C ALA A 390 15.76 -14.06 21.66
N ILE A 391 16.01 -12.81 21.27
CA ILE A 391 17.34 -12.31 20.91
C ILE A 391 18.24 -12.35 22.15
N ASP A 392 19.49 -12.74 21.97
CA ASP A 392 20.53 -12.92 23.00
C ASP A 392 20.24 -13.99 24.06
N ARG A 393 19.15 -14.77 23.92
CA ARG A 393 18.95 -15.97 24.75
C ARG A 393 19.88 -17.10 24.30
N PRO A 394 20.49 -17.86 25.23
CA PRO A 394 21.29 -19.02 24.86
C PRO A 394 20.49 -20.05 24.06
N ILE A 395 21.04 -20.48 22.92
CA ILE A 395 20.44 -21.53 22.10
C ILE A 395 20.38 -22.82 22.92
N SER A 396 19.16 -23.24 23.20
CA SER A 396 18.83 -24.44 23.95
C SER A 396 17.54 -25.06 23.41
N LYS A 397 17.34 -26.36 23.69
CA LYS A 397 16.08 -27.05 23.33
C LYS A 397 14.86 -26.27 23.79
N ASN A 398 14.88 -25.75 25.02
CA ASN A 398 13.76 -25.00 25.57
C ASN A 398 13.52 -23.69 24.81
N SER A 399 14.57 -22.91 24.54
CA SER A 399 14.42 -21.66 23.78
C SER A 399 13.80 -21.87 22.40
N LEU A 400 14.21 -22.93 21.68
CA LEU A 400 13.67 -23.22 20.34
C LEU A 400 12.21 -23.67 20.41
N LEU A 401 11.85 -24.49 21.40
CA LEU A 401 10.47 -24.91 21.62
C LEU A 401 9.59 -23.72 22.05
N GLU A 402 10.07 -22.83 22.91
CA GLU A 402 9.34 -21.63 23.33
C GLU A 402 9.03 -20.71 22.14
N ILE A 403 10.00 -20.47 21.25
CA ILE A 403 9.81 -19.67 20.04
C ILE A 403 8.77 -20.35 19.13
N GLN A 404 8.94 -21.64 18.86
CA GLN A 404 8.04 -22.40 18.00
C GLN A 404 6.59 -22.40 18.53
N GLU A 405 6.38 -22.69 19.81
CA GLU A 405 5.04 -22.71 20.40
C GLU A 405 4.43 -21.31 20.50
N SER A 406 5.23 -20.26 20.74
CA SER A 406 4.73 -18.87 20.73
C SER A 406 4.15 -18.49 19.37
N VAL A 407 4.85 -18.82 18.27
CA VAL A 407 4.33 -18.60 16.91
C VAL A 407 3.12 -19.48 16.62
N ARG A 408 3.15 -20.77 16.99
CA ARG A 408 2.02 -21.69 16.74
C ARG A 408 0.76 -21.27 17.50
N GLU A 409 0.89 -20.81 18.74
CA GLU A 409 -0.23 -20.31 19.53
C GLU A 409 -0.89 -19.11 18.86
N TYR A 410 -0.08 -18.18 18.38
CA TYR A 410 -0.56 -17.01 17.65
C TYR A 410 -1.32 -17.39 16.38
N LEU A 411 -0.76 -18.28 15.56
CA LEU A 411 -1.41 -18.75 14.34
C LEU A 411 -2.73 -19.50 14.65
N ARG A 412 -2.76 -20.31 15.71
CA ARG A 412 -4.00 -20.97 16.15
C ARG A 412 -5.06 -19.97 16.58
N HIS A 413 -4.67 -18.93 17.32
CA HIS A 413 -5.59 -17.85 17.70
C HIS A 413 -6.16 -17.14 16.46
N LEU A 414 -5.34 -16.86 15.45
CA LEU A 414 -5.80 -16.29 14.18
C LEU A 414 -6.73 -17.24 13.41
N GLN A 415 -6.47 -18.54 13.45
CA GLN A 415 -7.33 -19.55 12.82
C GLN A 415 -8.70 -19.62 13.49
N ILE A 416 -8.75 -19.59 14.83
CA ILE A 416 -10.01 -19.55 15.61
C ILE A 416 -10.84 -18.32 15.25
N ASN A 417 -10.19 -17.17 15.06
CA ASN A 417 -10.84 -15.92 14.66
C ASN A 417 -11.22 -15.87 13.17
N GLY A 418 -10.82 -16.88 12.38
CA GLY A 418 -11.09 -16.95 10.94
C GLY A 418 -10.24 -16.01 10.09
N ALA A 419 -9.12 -15.49 10.62
CA ALA A 419 -8.20 -14.65 9.87
C ALA A 419 -7.38 -15.45 8.84
N ILE A 420 -7.02 -16.67 9.22
CA ILE A 420 -6.31 -17.64 8.38
C ILE A 420 -7.08 -18.96 8.36
N VAL A 421 -6.97 -19.70 7.26
CA VAL A 421 -7.53 -21.05 7.12
C VAL A 421 -6.69 -22.05 7.91
N GLY A 422 -5.37 -21.88 7.87
CA GLY A 422 -4.40 -22.68 8.60
C GLY A 422 -3.04 -22.00 8.67
N GLY A 423 -2.20 -22.50 9.57
CA GLY A 423 -0.81 -22.08 9.73
C GLY A 423 -0.14 -22.84 10.87
N ASN A 424 1.16 -23.08 10.72
CA ASN A 424 1.99 -23.83 11.64
C ASN A 424 3.43 -23.28 11.62
N ALA A 425 4.18 -23.55 12.68
CA ALA A 425 5.59 -23.21 12.80
C ALA A 425 6.42 -24.43 13.21
N TRP A 426 7.63 -24.56 12.66
CA TRP A 426 8.55 -25.65 12.94
C TRP A 426 10.02 -25.22 12.80
N VAL A 427 10.91 -25.96 13.46
CA VAL A 427 12.36 -25.82 13.30
C VAL A 427 12.84 -26.93 12.37
N ASP A 428 13.21 -26.60 11.13
CA ASP A 428 13.67 -27.59 10.16
C ASP A 428 15.11 -28.06 10.47
N PRO A 429 15.34 -29.37 10.74
CA PRO A 429 16.67 -29.90 11.03
C PRO A 429 17.62 -29.89 9.81
N SER A 430 17.09 -29.80 8.58
CA SER A 430 17.89 -29.75 7.36
C SER A 430 18.55 -28.38 7.15
N ILE A 431 17.89 -27.32 7.60
CA ILE A 431 18.38 -25.93 7.51
C ILE A 431 19.25 -25.59 8.73
N ASN A 432 18.82 -26.01 9.92
CA ASN A 432 19.53 -25.73 11.18
C ASN A 432 20.72 -26.69 11.40
N THR A 433 21.74 -26.56 10.56
CA THR A 433 22.97 -27.36 10.66
C THR A 433 23.80 -26.99 11.91
N PRO A 434 24.65 -27.90 12.44
CA PRO A 434 25.49 -27.60 13.60
C PRO A 434 26.41 -26.39 13.41
N ALA A 435 26.94 -26.17 12.21
CA ALA A 435 27.80 -25.01 11.92
C ALA A 435 27.02 -23.69 12.02
N LEU A 436 25.77 -23.68 11.55
CA LEU A 436 24.90 -22.51 11.59
C LEU A 436 24.45 -22.20 13.03
N LEU A 437 24.11 -23.23 13.81
CA LEU A 437 23.78 -23.09 15.23
C LEU A 437 24.99 -22.65 16.07
N GLN A 438 26.20 -23.15 15.77
CA GLN A 438 27.44 -22.71 16.42
C GLN A 438 27.77 -21.23 16.12
N ALA A 439 27.39 -20.74 14.94
CA ALA A 439 27.48 -19.33 14.58
C ALA A 439 26.40 -18.46 15.26
N GLY A 440 25.49 -19.05 16.04
CA GLY A 440 24.41 -18.35 16.72
C GLY A 440 23.21 -18.03 15.83
N HIS A 441 23.14 -18.61 14.63
CA HIS A 441 22.01 -18.43 13.72
C HIS A 441 20.97 -19.53 13.96
N VAL A 442 19.69 -19.19 13.90
CA VAL A 442 18.56 -20.12 14.04
C VAL A 442 17.51 -19.77 13.00
N HIS A 443 17.00 -20.77 12.30
CA HIS A 443 15.89 -20.64 11.37
C HIS A 443 14.64 -21.32 11.95
N VAL A 444 13.54 -20.57 11.99
CA VAL A 444 12.21 -21.09 12.33
C VAL A 444 11.32 -20.82 11.13
N ASP A 445 10.85 -21.89 10.51
CA ASP A 445 9.95 -21.81 9.37
C ASP A 445 8.51 -21.79 9.86
N PHE A 446 7.65 -21.11 9.11
CA PHE A 446 6.22 -21.11 9.36
C PHE A 446 5.46 -20.96 8.05
N ASP A 447 4.29 -21.57 7.99
CA ASP A 447 3.34 -21.42 6.90
C ASP A 447 2.09 -20.67 7.37
N ILE A 448 1.45 -19.99 6.42
CA ILE A 448 0.17 -19.29 6.63
C ILE A 448 -0.67 -19.37 5.36
N GLU A 449 -1.97 -19.54 5.53
CA GLU A 449 -2.95 -19.39 4.45
C GLU A 449 -4.02 -18.36 4.87
N PRO A 450 -3.88 -17.08 4.50
CA PRO A 450 -4.90 -16.07 4.74
C PRO A 450 -6.24 -16.43 4.10
N ALA A 451 -7.35 -16.11 4.78
CA ALA A 451 -8.67 -16.34 4.21
C ALA A 451 -8.93 -15.42 3.00
N ALA A 452 -9.02 -16.00 1.81
CA ALA A 452 -9.36 -15.25 0.60
C ALA A 452 -10.82 -14.77 0.62
N PRO A 453 -11.12 -13.55 0.13
CA PRO A 453 -12.48 -13.06 0.03
C PRO A 453 -13.25 -13.82 -1.07
N ILE A 454 -14.55 -14.02 -0.86
CA ILE A 454 -15.44 -14.61 -1.87
C ILE A 454 -15.70 -13.56 -2.95
N GLU A 455 -14.87 -13.55 -4.00
CA GLU A 455 -15.03 -12.62 -5.13
C GLU A 455 -16.18 -13.03 -6.06
N ARG A 456 -16.44 -14.34 -6.22
CA ARG A 456 -17.52 -14.86 -7.06
C ARG A 456 -18.24 -16.02 -6.37
N LEU A 457 -19.55 -15.88 -6.18
CA LEU A 457 -20.44 -16.93 -5.70
C LEU A 457 -21.33 -17.42 -6.84
N THR A 458 -21.29 -18.71 -7.16
CA THR A 458 -22.11 -19.30 -8.24
C THR A 458 -23.05 -20.35 -7.65
N PHE A 459 -24.36 -20.09 -7.70
CA PHE A 459 -25.38 -21.09 -7.36
C PHE A 459 -25.63 -22.01 -8.55
N ARG A 460 -25.59 -23.33 -8.34
CA ARG A 460 -25.89 -24.34 -9.36
C ARG A 460 -27.21 -25.02 -9.00
N ALA A 461 -28.28 -24.64 -9.68
CA ALA A 461 -29.60 -25.23 -9.49
C ALA A 461 -29.75 -26.51 -10.32
N HIS A 462 -30.22 -27.58 -9.68
CA HIS A 462 -30.52 -28.85 -10.34
C HIS A 462 -32.01 -29.14 -10.24
N ARG A 463 -32.63 -29.56 -11.35
CA ARG A 463 -34.00 -30.08 -11.31
C ARG A 463 -33.99 -31.47 -10.69
N ASN A 464 -34.76 -31.66 -9.62
CA ASN A 464 -34.90 -32.96 -8.97
C ASN A 464 -36.21 -33.63 -9.40
N ALA A 465 -36.11 -34.72 -10.16
CA ALA A 465 -37.27 -35.45 -10.68
C ALA A 465 -37.98 -36.28 -9.59
N THR A 466 -37.29 -36.64 -8.50
CA THR A 466 -37.85 -37.45 -7.40
C THR A 466 -39.02 -36.75 -6.71
N TYR A 467 -39.11 -35.42 -6.77
CA TYR A 467 -40.28 -34.69 -6.26
C TYR A 467 -41.58 -35.01 -7.02
N TYR A 468 -41.49 -35.40 -8.31
CA TYR A 468 -42.66 -35.84 -9.04
C TYR A 468 -43.11 -37.24 -8.62
N GLU A 469 -42.18 -38.12 -8.24
CA GLU A 469 -42.52 -39.44 -7.68
C GLU A 469 -43.27 -39.27 -6.36
N GLU A 470 -42.80 -38.38 -5.49
CA GLU A 470 -43.46 -38.07 -4.23
C GLU A 470 -44.84 -37.43 -4.44
N LEU A 471 -44.97 -36.52 -5.40
CA LEU A 471 -46.25 -35.93 -5.78
C LEU A 471 -47.27 -36.99 -6.24
N VAL A 472 -46.84 -37.90 -7.10
CA VAL A 472 -47.69 -39.01 -7.57
C VAL A 472 -48.12 -39.89 -6.39
N ALA A 473 -47.19 -40.21 -5.48
CA ALA A 473 -47.49 -40.96 -4.27
C ALA A 473 -48.43 -40.22 -3.29
N GLN A 474 -48.38 -38.89 -3.23
CA GLN A 474 -49.32 -38.07 -2.44
C GLN A 474 -50.73 -38.10 -3.04
N VAL A 475 -50.86 -37.96 -4.37
CA VAL A 475 -52.15 -38.06 -5.06
C VAL A 475 -52.78 -39.44 -4.85
N GLN A 476 -51.98 -40.51 -4.97
CA GLN A 476 -52.46 -41.88 -4.72
C GLN A 476 -52.96 -42.07 -3.28
N ARG A 477 -52.27 -41.50 -2.28
CA ARG A 477 -52.71 -41.54 -0.87
C ARG A 477 -53.99 -40.75 -0.60
N ALA A 478 -54.24 -39.66 -1.30
CA ALA A 478 -55.45 -38.86 -1.11
C ALA A 478 -56.69 -39.46 -1.81
N ALA A 479 -56.48 -40.33 -2.80
CA ALA A 479 -57.54 -41.03 -3.53
C ALA A 479 -57.97 -42.35 -2.87
N ALA A 480 -57.17 -42.89 -1.95
CA ALA A 480 -57.48 -44.04 -1.11
C ALA A 480 -58.18 -43.58 0.18
#